data_AF-A0ABD3SHB9-F1
#
_entry.id   AF-A0ABD3SHB9-F1
#
_cell.length_a   1.000
_cell.length_b   1.000
_cell.length_c   1.000
_cell.angle_alpha   90.00
_cell.angle_beta   90.00
_cell.angle_gamma   90.00
#
_symmetry.space_group_name_H-M   'P 1'
#
loop_
_entity.id
_entity.type
_entity.pdbx_description
1 polymer ?
#
loop_
_entity_poly.entity_id
_entity_poly.type
_entity_poly.pdbx_seq_one_letter_code
_entity_poly.pdbx_strand_id
1 'polypeptide(L)'
;MCNVYNIVPKSEHYACIIDFIVVALRVVKLEHHSWAYVLLSNLYTAKGRYSEARSIRKKMISRGVEKTPGCSLLVINGSLLQGEDTLTNG
;
A
#
# COMPACT_ATOMS: atom_id res chain seq x y z
N MET A 1 -3.38 13.48 11.39
CA MET A 1 -3.81 13.17 10.02
C MET A 1 -5.29 12.76 9.87
N CYS A 2 -6.19 12.97 10.86
CA CYS A 2 -7.64 12.70 10.69
C CYS A 2 -8.55 13.94 10.83
N ASN A 3 -8.01 15.11 11.20
CA ASN A 3 -8.81 16.29 11.53
C ASN A 3 -9.23 17.13 10.31
N VAL A 4 -8.72 16.82 9.11
CA VAL A 4 -8.93 17.64 7.90
C VAL A 4 -10.27 17.33 7.23
N TYR A 5 -10.79 16.11 7.37
CA TYR A 5 -12.01 15.67 6.70
C TYR A 5 -13.18 15.40 7.65
N ASN A 6 -12.99 15.61 8.96
CA ASN A 6 -13.99 15.33 10.00
C ASN A 6 -14.58 13.91 9.93
N ILE A 7 -13.81 12.96 9.41
CA ILE A 7 -14.19 11.55 9.34
C ILE A 7 -13.82 10.94 10.68
N VAL A 8 -14.83 10.71 11.52
CA VAL A 8 -14.68 9.90 12.74
C VAL A 8 -15.00 8.45 12.35
N PRO A 9 -14.00 7.58 12.18
CA PRO A 9 -14.25 6.19 11.79
C PRO A 9 -15.02 5.48 12.91
N LYS A 10 -16.23 5.00 12.59
CA LYS A 10 -17.01 4.11 13.45
C LYS A 10 -16.38 2.71 13.46
N SER A 11 -16.68 1.92 14.49
CA SER A 11 -16.17 0.54 14.66
C SER A 11 -16.39 -0.33 13.42
N GLU A 12 -17.54 -0.19 12.74
CA GLU A 12 -17.88 -0.86 11.49
C GLU A 12 -16.88 -0.59 10.34
N HIS A 13 -16.23 0.57 10.30
CA HIS A 13 -15.25 0.91 9.27
C HIS A 13 -13.89 0.23 9.51
N TYR A 14 -13.57 -0.12 10.75
CA TYR A 14 -12.32 -0.83 11.06
C TYR A 14 -12.38 -2.31 10.65
N ALA A 15 -13.57 -2.92 10.61
CA ALA A 15 -13.74 -4.30 10.16
C ALA A 15 -13.17 -4.49 8.74
N CYS A 16 -13.53 -3.59 7.81
CA CYS A 16 -13.01 -3.62 6.44
C CYS A 16 -11.48 -3.50 6.39
N ILE A 17 -10.87 -2.69 7.25
CA ILE A 17 -9.41 -2.53 7.32
C ILE A 17 -8.75 -3.81 7.83
N ILE A 18 -9.33 -4.43 8.86
CA ILE A 18 -8.84 -5.69 9.42
C ILE A 18 -8.94 -6.82 8.38
N ASP A 19 -10.08 -6.94 7.71
CA ASP A 19 -10.26 -7.93 6.63
C ASP A 19 -9.25 -7.72 5.51
N PHE A 20 -9.02 -6.45 5.12
CA PHE A 20 -8.04 -6.11 4.09
C PHE A 20 -6.62 -6.50 4.50
N ILE A 21 -6.22 -6.29 5.75
CA ILE A 21 -4.92 -6.71 6.29
C ILE A 21 -4.82 -8.25 6.31
N VAL A 22 -5.89 -8.94 6.73
CA VAL A 22 -5.93 -10.41 6.76
C VAL A 22 -5.77 -10.99 5.35
N VAL A 23 -6.45 -10.41 4.37
CA VAL A 23 -6.32 -10.79 2.96
C VAL A 23 -4.89 -10.52 2.47
N ALA A 24 -4.31 -9.36 2.77
CA ALA A 24 -2.94 -9.03 2.38
C ALA A 24 -1.91 -10.05 2.90
N LEU A 25 -2.04 -10.49 4.16
CA LEU A 25 -1.17 -11.52 4.75
C LEU A 25 -1.25 -12.87 4.03
N ARG A 26 -2.43 -13.23 3.51
CA ARG A 26 -2.64 -14.48 2.75
C ARG A 26 -2.10 -14.34 1.34
N VAL A 27 -2.44 -13.25 0.65
CA VAL A 27 -2.06 -13.00 -0.75
C VAL A 27 -0.55 -12.84 -0.92
N VAL A 28 0.16 -12.24 0.04
CA VAL A 28 1.63 -12.17 0.02
C VAL A 28 2.29 -13.56 0.09
N LYS A 29 1.57 -14.61 0.51
CA LYS A 29 2.08 -15.98 0.39
C LYS A 29 1.95 -16.52 -1.04
N LEU A 30 0.94 -16.08 -1.78
CA LEU A 30 0.52 -16.59 -3.08
C LEU A 30 1.00 -15.77 -4.29
N GLU A 31 1.76 -14.68 -4.10
CA GLU A 31 2.50 -13.96 -5.17
C GLU A 31 1.67 -13.14 -6.17
N HIS A 32 0.46 -12.68 -5.85
CA HIS A 32 -0.40 -12.10 -6.88
C HIS A 32 -0.49 -10.56 -6.96
N HIS A 33 -0.18 -9.81 -5.89
CA HIS A 33 -0.54 -8.39 -5.87
C HIS A 33 0.43 -7.45 -5.14
N SER A 34 0.87 -6.41 -5.85
CA SER A 34 1.78 -5.36 -5.38
C SER A 34 1.22 -4.56 -4.19
N TRP A 35 -0.08 -4.29 -4.17
CA TRP A 35 -0.74 -3.56 -3.09
C TRP A 35 -0.57 -4.24 -1.73
N ALA A 36 -0.55 -5.58 -1.70
CA ALA A 36 -0.46 -6.34 -0.45
C ALA A 36 0.94 -6.22 0.18
N TYR A 37 1.99 -6.21 -0.65
CA TYR A 37 3.36 -5.96 -0.20
C TYR A 37 3.54 -4.53 0.31
N VAL A 38 3.03 -3.55 -0.43
CA VAL A 38 3.11 -2.13 -0.05
C VAL A 38 2.36 -1.88 1.25
N LEU A 39 1.13 -2.41 1.39
CA LEU A 39 0.33 -2.27 2.60
C LEU A 39 1.04 -2.86 3.82
N LEU A 40 1.51 -4.11 3.75
CA LEU A 40 2.18 -4.78 4.86
C LEU A 40 3.50 -4.10 5.21
N SER A 41 4.27 -3.66 4.21
CA SER A 41 5.50 -2.94 4.46
C SER A 41 5.25 -1.61 5.18
N ASN A 42 4.21 -0.86 4.80
CA ASN A 42 3.86 0.39 5.46
C ASN A 42 3.33 0.15 6.87
N LEU A 43 2.55 -0.91 7.07
CA LEU A 43 2.07 -1.31 8.39
C LEU A 43 3.23 -1.63 9.35
N TYR A 44 4.23 -2.40 8.89
CA TYR A 44 5.41 -2.69 9.68
C TYR A 44 6.22 -1.42 10.00
N THR A 45 6.43 -0.52 9.03
CA THR A 45 7.07 0.78 9.27
C THR A 45 6.31 1.60 10.32
N ALA A 46 4.98 1.68 10.22
CA ALA A 46 4.15 2.42 11.18
C ALA A 46 4.21 1.85 12.60
N LYS A 47 4.57 0.56 12.74
CA LYS A 47 4.83 -0.10 14.03
C LYS A 47 6.30 -0.07 14.46
N GLY A 48 7.17 0.65 13.75
CA GLY A 48 8.61 0.72 14.03
C GLY A 48 9.39 -0.55 13.66
N ARG A 49 8.76 -1.48 12.95
CA ARG A 49 9.32 -2.79 12.56
C ARG A 49 9.99 -2.71 11.18
N TYR A 50 11.06 -1.92 11.11
CA TYR A 50 11.73 -1.60 9.83
C TYR A 50 12.40 -2.82 9.18
N SER A 51 12.86 -3.80 9.97
CA SER A 51 13.48 -5.02 9.46
C SER A 51 12.46 -5.85 8.67
N GLU A 52 11.26 -6.04 9.23
CA GLU A 52 10.17 -6.75 8.58
C GLU A 52 9.64 -5.99 7.37
N ALA A 53 9.52 -4.67 7.46
CA ALA A 53 9.19 -3.83 6.30
C ALA A 53 10.19 -4.04 5.15
N ARG A 54 11.50 -4.04 5.46
CA ARG A 54 12.56 -4.31 4.47
C ARG A 54 12.48 -5.74 3.92
N SER A 55 12.16 -6.72 4.76
CA SER A 55 11.97 -8.12 4.33
C SER A 55 10.80 -8.27 3.35
N ILE A 56 9.67 -7.61 3.64
CA ILE A 56 8.51 -7.60 2.72
C ILE A 56 8.87 -6.94 1.39
N ARG A 57 9.58 -5.81 1.39
CA ARG A 57 10.06 -5.15 0.16
C ARG A 57 11.05 -6.01 -0.64
N LYS A 58 12.00 -6.65 0.04
CA LYS A 58 12.91 -7.61 -0.61
C LYS A 58 12.15 -8.78 -1.24
N LYS A 59 11.14 -9.30 -0.54
CA LYS A 59 10.29 -10.39 -1.04
C LYS A 59 9.50 -9.97 -2.28
N MET A 60 8.98 -8.75 -2.30
CA MET A 60 8.32 -8.15 -3.46
C MET A 60 9.26 -8.09 -4.68
N ILE A 61 10.48 -7.57 -4.50
CA ILE A 61 11.49 -7.47 -5.57
C ILE A 61 11.95 -8.86 -6.04
N SER A 62 12.23 -9.78 -5.12
CA SER A 62 12.71 -11.14 -5.45
C SER A 62 11.71 -11.94 -6.28
N ARG A 63 10.43 -11.57 -6.21
CA ARG A 63 9.33 -12.20 -6.94
C ARG A 63 8.95 -11.43 -8.20
N GLY A 64 9.70 -10.38 -8.56
CA GLY A 64 9.42 -9.54 -9.72
C GLY A 64 8.11 -8.76 -9.62
N VAL A 65 7.57 -8.56 -8.41
CA VAL A 65 6.33 -7.83 -8.22
C VAL A 65 6.65 -6.34 -8.14
N GLU A 66 6.21 -5.57 -9.14
CA GLU A 66 6.38 -4.12 -9.15
C GLU A 66 5.16 -3.41 -8.58
N LYS A 67 5.35 -2.23 -7.98
CA LYS A 67 4.21 -1.42 -7.53
C LYS A 67 3.40 -1.05 -8.75
N THR A 68 2.11 -1.39 -8.73
CA THR A 68 1.18 -0.90 -9.75
C THR A 68 1.05 0.60 -9.55
N PRO A 69 1.37 1.44 -10.56
CA PRO A 69 1.16 2.88 -10.46
C PRO A 69 -0.30 3.15 -10.09
N GLY A 70 -0.52 4.10 -9.18
CA GLY A 70 -1.86 4.56 -8.88
C GLY A 70 -2.40 5.35 -10.06
N CYS A 71 -3.62 5.04 -10.53
CA CYS A 71 -4.33 5.91 -11.46
C CYS A 71 -4.97 7.08 -10.69
N SER A 72 -4.17 7.97 -10.13
CA SER A 72 -4.67 9.28 -9.70
C SER A 72 -4.72 10.19 -10.92
N LEU A 73 -5.89 10.30 -11.54
CA LEU A 73 -6.12 11.18 -12.67
C LEU A 73 -6.08 12.63 -12.20
N LEU A 74 -4.99 13.35 -12.49
CA LEU A 74 -4.90 14.78 -12.24
C LEU A 74 -5.14 15.50 -13.57
N VAL A 75 -6.32 16.12 -13.70
CA VAL A 75 -6.66 16.94 -14.87
C VAL A 75 -6.15 18.35 -14.62
N ILE A 76 -5.07 18.73 -15.29
CA ILE A 76 -4.56 20.10 -15.26
C ILE A 76 -4.78 20.69 -16.65
N ASN A 77 -5.63 21.73 -16.75
CA ASN A 77 -5.94 22.42 -18.01
C ASN A 77 -6.37 21.50 -19.17
N GLY A 78 -7.13 20.43 -18.87
CA GLY A 78 -7.62 19.48 -19.89
C GLY A 78 -6.62 18.39 -20.30
N SER A 79 -5.41 18.38 -19.72
CA SER A 79 -4.40 17.35 -19.96
C SER A 79 -4.39 16.33 -18.81
N LEU A 80 -4.38 15.04 -19.16
CA LEU A 80 -4.31 13.94 -18.20
C LEU A 80 -2.85 13.67 -17.84
N LEU A 81 -2.51 13.79 -16.55
CA LEU A 81 -1.21 13.39 -16.04
C LEU A 81 -1.36 12.11 -15.23
N GLN A 82 -0.66 11.05 -15.64
CA GLN A 82 -0.54 9.81 -14.88
C GLN A 82 0.79 9.85 -14.13
N GLY A 83 0.74 9.82 -12.80
CA GLY A 83 1.94 9.84 -11.97
C GLY A 83 2.66 8.50 -12.04
N GLU A 84 3.84 8.48 -12.64
CA GLU A 84 4.76 7.34 -12.57
C GLU A 84 5.46 7.37 -11.20
N ASP A 85 4.82 6.78 -10.19
CA ASP A 85 5.49 6.48 -8.92
C ASP A 85 6.40 5.26 -9.11
N THR A 86 7.50 5.44 -9.84
CA THR A 86 8.62 4.50 -9.86
C THR A 86 9.24 4.52 -8.46
N LEU A 87 8.93 3.54 -7.64
CA LEU A 87 9.64 3.31 -6.38
C LEU A 87 11.09 2.94 -6.72
N THR A 88 11.91 3.97 -6.83
CA THR A 88 13.36 3.87 -6.83
C THR A 88 13.82 3.19 -5.55
N ASN A 89 14.76 2.26 -5.74
CA ASN A 89 15.50 1.58 -4.69
C ASN A 89 16.12 2.59 -3.72
N GLY A 90 15.84 2.43 -2.42
CA GLY A 90 16.48 3.11 -1.29
C GLY A 90 16.23 2.37 0.01
#